data_AF-A0A967S915-F1
#
_entry.id   AF-A0A967S915-F1
#
_cell.length_a   1.000
_cell.length_b   1.000
_cell.length_c   1.000
_cell.angle_alpha   90.00
_cell.angle_beta   90.00
_cell.angle_gamma   90.00
#
_symmetry.space_group_name_H-M   'P 1'
#
loop_
_entity.id
_entity.type
_entity.pdbx_description
1 polymer ?
#
loop_
_entity_poly.entity_id
_entity_poly.type
_entity_poly.pdbx_seq_one_letter_code
_entity_poly.pdbx_strand_id
1 'polypeptide(L)' 'PTRVVDPPKEPLVSDREPETPTLEMIEQAYVLWVLQAEGGNKARAAEVLGIDPSTLYRKLNRYGIDS' A
#
# COMPACT_ATOMS: atom_id res chain seq x y z
N PRO A 1 -40.35 -12.72 0.43
CA PRO A 1 -39.57 -12.08 -0.67
C PRO A 1 -38.86 -10.82 -0.15
N THR A 2 -37.55 -10.93 0.08
CA THR A 2 -36.72 -9.85 0.63
C THR A 2 -36.55 -8.75 -0.41
N ARG A 3 -37.05 -7.55 -0.11
CA ARG A 3 -36.86 -6.35 -0.92
C ARG A 3 -35.38 -6.00 -0.89
N VAL A 4 -34.69 -6.16 -2.01
CA VAL A 4 -33.34 -5.63 -2.21
C VAL A 4 -33.46 -4.12 -2.08
N VAL A 5 -32.94 -3.57 -0.98
CA VAL A 5 -32.71 -2.13 -0.86
C VAL A 5 -31.57 -1.80 -1.81
N ASP A 6 -31.85 -0.97 -2.80
CA ASP A 6 -30.85 -0.42 -3.72
C ASP A 6 -29.67 0.14 -2.90
N PRO A 7 -28.41 -0.20 -3.19
CA PRO A 7 -27.28 0.45 -2.55
C PRO A 7 -27.30 1.95 -2.89
N PRO A 8 -26.92 2.83 -1.95
CA PRO A 8 -26.89 4.27 -2.22
C PRO A 8 -26.00 4.54 -3.43
N LYS A 9 -26.53 5.31 -4.40
CA LYS A 9 -25.78 5.84 -5.54
C LYS A 9 -24.84 6.96 -5.07
N GLU A 10 -23.82 6.62 -4.31
CA GLU A 10 -22.69 7.53 -4.18
C GLU A 10 -21.91 7.49 -5.50
N PRO A 11 -21.58 8.65 -6.10
CA PRO A 11 -20.76 8.68 -7.30
C PRO A 11 -19.41 8.06 -6.97
N LEU A 12 -18.94 7.14 -7.82
CA LEU A 12 -17.64 6.45 -7.67
C LEU A 12 -16.43 7.40 -7.62
N VAL A 13 -16.65 8.67 -7.93
CA VAL A 13 -15.65 9.73 -7.90
C VAL A 13 -16.27 10.90 -7.15
N SER A 14 -15.68 11.24 -6.01
CA SER A 14 -15.99 12.46 -5.27
C SER A 14 -14.70 13.27 -5.18
N ASP A 15 -14.79 14.61 -5.21
CA ASP A 15 -13.62 15.49 -5.03
C ASP A 15 -13.05 15.47 -3.60
N ARG A 16 -13.52 14.56 -2.75
CA ARG A 16 -13.10 14.37 -1.37
C ARG A 16 -12.02 13.31 -1.35
N GLU A 17 -10.95 13.58 -0.61
CA GLU A 17 -9.94 12.56 -0.33
C GLU A 17 -10.64 11.37 0.35
N PRO A 18 -10.42 10.13 -0.13
CA PRO A 18 -11.12 8.98 0.41
C PRO A 18 -10.76 8.83 1.89
N GLU A 19 -11.78 8.68 2.74
CA GLU A 19 -11.59 8.45 4.19
C GLU A 19 -10.75 7.19 4.46
N THR A 20 -10.74 6.26 3.50
CA THR A 20 -9.91 5.05 3.53
C THR A 20 -8.65 5.22 2.67
N PRO A 21 -7.46 4.89 3.20
CA PRO A 21 -6.24 4.95 2.42
C PRO A 21 -6.29 4.01 1.22
N THR A 22 -5.61 4.39 0.15
CA THR A 22 -5.49 3.52 -1.03
C THR A 22 -4.62 2.30 -0.71
N LEU A 23 -4.75 1.25 -1.52
CA LEU A 23 -3.87 0.09 -1.40
C LEU A 23 -2.39 0.47 -1.55
N GLU A 24 -2.08 1.43 -2.43
CA GLU A 24 -0.71 1.92 -2.62
C GLU A 24 -0.18 2.62 -1.36
N MET A 25 -1.00 3.43 -0.68
CA MET A 25 -0.62 4.06 0.59
C MET A 25 -0.36 3.03 1.69
N ILE A 26 -1.22 2.03 1.82
CA ILE A 26 -1.06 0.94 2.78
C ILE A 26 0.23 0.16 2.48
N GLU A 27 0.45 -0.17 1.21
CA GLU A 27 1.64 -0.89 0.78
C GLU A 27 2.92 -0.10 1.08
N GLN A 28 2.95 1.20 0.75
CA GLN A 28 4.09 2.06 1.04
C GLN A 28 4.38 2.15 2.53
N ALA A 29 3.35 2.36 3.36
CA ALA A 29 3.48 2.44 4.81
C ALA A 29 4.01 1.12 5.39
N TYR A 30 3.51 -0.02 4.91
CA TYR A 30 3.94 -1.33 5.38
C TYR A 30 5.38 -1.66 4.96
N VAL A 31 5.75 -1.37 3.71
CA VAL A 31 7.13 -1.51 3.22
C VAL A 31 8.12 -0.72 4.08
N LEU A 32 7.77 0.54 4.39
CA LEU A 32 8.58 1.40 5.25
C LEU A 32 8.71 0.85 6.67
N TRP A 33 7.60 0.41 7.26
CA TRP A 33 7.59 -0.17 8.59
C TRP A 33 8.48 -1.42 8.69
N VAL A 34 8.39 -2.34 7.73
CA VAL A 34 9.26 -3.53 7.68
C VAL A 34 10.72 -3.12 7.50
N LEU A 35 11.01 -2.17 6.62
CA LEU A 35 12.39 -1.71 6.40
C LEU A 35 13.00 -1.13 7.69
N GLN A 36 12.22 -0.37 8.46
CA GLN A 36 12.65 0.14 9.76
C GLN A 36 12.84 -0.98 10.79
N ALA A 37 11.92 -1.94 10.86
CA ALA A 37 11.99 -3.10 11.76
C ALA A 37 13.24 -3.95 11.50
N GLU A 38 13.65 -4.09 10.24
CA GLU A 38 14.86 -4.80 9.81
C GLU A 38 16.12 -3.92 9.84
N GLY A 39 16.07 -2.72 10.43
CA GLY A 39 17.22 -1.82 10.58
C GLY A 39 17.78 -1.29 9.25
N GLY A 40 16.93 -1.14 8.24
CA GLY A 40 17.31 -0.71 6.90
C GLY A 40 17.86 -1.83 6.00
N ASN A 41 17.86 -3.07 6.48
CA ASN A 41 18.32 -4.20 5.67
C ASN A 41 17.28 -4.57 4.60
N LYS A 42 17.49 -4.06 3.37
CA LYS A 42 16.59 -4.27 2.23
C LYS A 42 16.43 -5.74 1.84
N ALA A 43 17.48 -6.56 1.99
CA ALA A 43 17.39 -7.99 1.67
C ALA A 43 16.48 -8.73 2.65
N ARG A 44 16.68 -8.52 3.96
CA ARG A 44 15.80 -9.04 5.02
C ARG A 44 14.37 -8.52 4.88
N ALA A 45 14.21 -7.24 4.58
CA ALA A 45 12.89 -6.65 4.37
C ALA A 45 12.14 -7.31 3.19
N ALA A 46 12.83 -7.60 2.09
CA ALA A 46 12.24 -8.32 0.95
C ALA A 46 11.80 -9.75 1.32
N GLU A 47 12.63 -10.46 2.10
CA GLU A 47 12.28 -11.79 2.64
C GLU A 47 11.03 -11.75 3.52
N VAL A 48 10.95 -10.79 4.46
CA VAL A 48 9.80 -10.61 5.36
C VAL A 48 8.52 -10.22 4.59
N LEU A 49 8.65 -9.37 3.58
CA LEU A 49 7.55 -8.98 2.71
C LEU A 49 7.13 -10.10 1.75
N GLY A 50 7.93 -11.16 1.60
CA GLY A 50 7.65 -12.26 0.68
C GLY A 50 7.72 -11.84 -0.79
N ILE A 51 8.55 -10.85 -1.12
CA ILE A 51 8.71 -10.34 -2.49
C ILE A 51 10.15 -10.48 -2.96
N ASP A 52 10.34 -10.51 -4.27
CA ASP A 52 11.67 -10.45 -4.85
C ASP A 52 12.37 -9.12 -4.49
N PRO A 53 13.68 -9.12 -4.14
CA PRO A 53 14.42 -7.90 -3.84
C PRO A 53 14.32 -6.82 -4.92
N SER A 54 14.32 -7.18 -6.21
CA SER A 54 14.15 -6.22 -7.32
C SER A 54 12.81 -5.50 -7.28
N THR A 55 11.76 -6.16 -6.77
CA THR A 55 10.45 -5.55 -6.57
C THR A 55 10.48 -4.55 -5.42
N LEU A 56 11.16 -4.89 -4.32
CA LEU A 56 11.35 -3.93 -3.23
C LEU A 56 12.13 -2.70 -3.70
N TYR A 57 13.27 -2.88 -4.40
CA TYR A 57 14.05 -1.74 -4.92
C TYR A 57 13.23 -0.84 -5.84
N ARG A 58 12.46 -1.43 -6.78
CA ARG A 58 11.58 -0.64 -7.67
C ARG A 58 10.53 0.16 -6.89
N LYS A 59 9.98 -0.40 -5.81
CA LYS A 59 9.05 0.31 -4.92
C LYS A 59 9.73 1.44 -4.17
N LEU A 60 10.89 1.18 -3.56
CA LEU A 60 11.65 2.20 -2.83
C LEU A 60 12.05 3.38 -3.75
N ASN A 61 12.44 3.10 -4.99
CA ASN A 61 12.72 4.12 -6.00
C ASN A 61 11.46 4.93 -6.36
N ARG A 62 10.32 4.24 -6.55
CA ARG A 62 9.04 4.92 -6.82
C ARG A 62 8.62 5.83 -5.68
N TYR A 63 8.88 5.42 -4.45
CA TYR A 63 8.56 6.20 -3.25
C TYR A 63 9.59 7.28 -2.91
N GLY A 64 10.71 7.37 -3.64
CA GLY A 64 11.78 8.33 -3.38
C GLY A 64 12.57 8.08 -2.10
N ILE A 65 12.63 6.82 -1.65
CA ILE A 65 13.30 6.42 -0.39
C ILE A 65 14.75 6.01 -0.64
N ASP A 66 15.04 5.45 -1.81
CA ASP A 66 16.39 5.06 -2.22
C ASP A 66 16.79 5.95 -3.41
N SER A 67 17.88 6.70 -3.27
CA SER A 67 18.50 7.54 -4.30
C SER A 67 20.00 7.31 -4.30
#